data_AF-A0AAW8L3U7-F1
#
_entry.id   AF-A0AAW8L3U7-F1
#
_cell.length_a   1.000
_cell.length_b   1.000
_cell.length_c   1.000
_cell.angle_alpha   90.00
_cell.angle_beta   90.00
_cell.angle_gamma   90.00
#
_symmetry.space_group_name_H-M   'P 1'
#
loop_
_entity.id
_entity.type
_entity.pdbx_description
1 polymer ?
#
loop_
_entity_poly.entity_id
_entity_poly.type
_entity_poly.pdbx_seq_one_letter_code
_entity_poly.pdbx_strand_id
1 'polypeptide(L)'
;KRHQWNQNKVLTSVQKIVENNPDAEIILTTSRRTPAEFVDILRQQSFAQHLHIFPVDQTPQGWIFEEMQKAEAVWVTEDSVSMIFEALTAGCRVGVMAMDRLKDDRITHSVDQMLESKLISQQTYVVQLPQPYAFKEADRVATYLLAK
;
A
#
# COMPACT_ATOMS: atom_id res chain seq x y z
N LYS A 1 -15.15 1.75 -13.86
CA LYS A 1 -14.13 2.27 -12.92
C LYS A 1 -14.75 2.28 -11.51
N ARG A 2 -14.02 1.85 -10.45
CA ARG A 2 -14.54 1.76 -9.06
C ARG A 2 -14.09 2.91 -8.17
N HIS A 3 -12.85 3.35 -8.34
CA HIS A 3 -12.30 4.50 -7.66
C HIS A 3 -11.93 5.57 -8.69
N GLN A 4 -12.07 6.83 -8.31
CA GLN A 4 -11.60 7.95 -9.09
C GLN A 4 -10.23 8.39 -8.58
N TRP A 5 -9.31 8.61 -9.51
CA TRP A 5 -8.02 9.19 -9.17
C TRP A 5 -8.23 10.62 -8.69
N ASN A 6 -7.75 10.92 -7.48
CA ASN A 6 -7.73 12.25 -6.92
C ASN A 6 -6.30 12.56 -6.48
N GLN A 7 -5.60 13.30 -7.34
CA GLN A 7 -4.20 13.63 -7.16
C GLN A 7 -3.92 14.28 -5.81
N ASN A 8 -4.76 15.25 -5.40
CA ASN A 8 -4.54 15.99 -4.16
C ASN A 8 -4.65 15.08 -2.93
N LYS A 9 -5.62 14.15 -2.93
CA LYS A 9 -5.75 13.16 -1.85
C LYS A 9 -4.53 12.25 -1.75
N VAL A 10 -4.01 11.80 -2.89
CA VAL A 10 -2.80 10.97 -2.93
C VAL A 10 -1.59 11.77 -2.42
N LEU A 11 -1.38 12.99 -2.92
CA LEU A 11 -0.28 13.87 -2.47
C LEU A 11 -0.36 14.15 -0.96
N THR A 12 -1.55 14.49 -0.45
CA THR A 12 -1.75 14.71 0.99
C THR A 12 -1.46 13.45 1.81
N SER A 13 -1.81 12.27 1.30
CA SER A 13 -1.52 11.01 1.99
C SER A 13 -0.02 10.73 2.03
N VAL A 14 0.66 10.87 0.89
CA VAL A 14 2.13 10.71 0.80
C VAL A 14 2.85 11.72 1.71
N GLN A 15 2.43 12.99 1.68
CA GLN A 15 2.97 14.03 2.56
C GLN A 15 2.87 13.63 4.03
N LYS A 16 1.69 13.21 4.48
CA LYS A 16 1.47 12.77 5.86
C LYS A 16 2.32 11.57 6.22
N ILE A 17 2.47 10.60 5.32
CA ILE A 17 3.34 9.43 5.55
C ILE A 17 4.79 9.87 5.73
N VAL A 18 5.29 10.79 4.91
CA VAL A 18 6.65 11.33 5.04
C VAL A 18 6.82 12.09 6.36
N GLU A 19 5.92 13.03 6.66
CA GLU A 19 6.00 13.89 7.85
C GLU A 19 5.85 13.11 9.15
N ASN A 20 5.08 12.03 9.15
CA ASN A 20 4.81 11.21 10.33
C ASN A 20 5.88 10.14 10.60
N ASN A 21 6.78 9.90 9.64
CA ASN A 21 7.86 8.93 9.79
C ASN A 21 9.21 9.55 9.38
N PRO A 22 9.67 10.61 10.07
CA PRO A 22 10.85 11.39 9.67
C PRO A 22 12.16 10.60 9.67
N ASP A 23 12.23 9.53 10.47
CA ASP A 23 13.42 8.66 10.57
C ASP A 23 13.37 7.45 9.62
N ALA A 24 12.29 7.29 8.84
CA ALA A 24 12.14 6.16 7.93
C ALA A 24 12.75 6.44 6.56
N GLU A 25 13.37 5.43 5.96
CA GLU A 25 13.63 5.43 4.52
C GLU A 25 12.34 5.07 3.78
N ILE A 26 11.85 5.98 2.94
CA ILE A 26 10.56 5.81 2.25
C ILE A 26 10.80 5.66 0.75
N ILE A 27 10.47 4.47 0.26
CA ILE A 27 10.46 4.15 -1.15
C ILE A 27 9.06 4.34 -1.70
N LEU A 28 8.94 5.07 -2.82
CA LEU A 28 7.68 5.25 -3.53
C LEU A 28 7.79 4.69 -4.94
N THR A 29 6.86 3.81 -5.31
CA THR A 29 6.65 3.37 -6.69
C THR A 29 5.25 3.71 -7.18
N THR A 30 5.07 3.69 -8.50
CA THR A 30 3.78 3.94 -9.16
C THR A 30 3.17 2.65 -9.68
N SER A 31 2.03 2.75 -10.38
CA SER A 31 1.47 1.63 -11.13
C SER A 31 1.13 2.06 -12.55
N ARG A 32 0.83 1.10 -13.43
CA ARG A 32 0.35 1.39 -14.80
C ARG A 32 -0.94 2.23 -14.85
N ARG A 33 -1.66 2.37 -13.72
CA ARG A 33 -2.88 3.18 -13.59
C ARG A 33 -2.62 4.59 -13.07
N THR A 34 -1.40 4.88 -12.62
CA THR A 34 -1.00 6.20 -12.15
C THR A 34 -0.91 7.16 -13.35
N PRO A 35 -1.50 8.37 -13.29
CA PRO A 35 -1.35 9.35 -14.37
C PRO A 35 0.12 9.70 -14.62
N ALA A 36 0.47 9.91 -15.89
CA ALA A 36 1.86 10.07 -16.31
C ALA A 36 2.52 11.32 -15.67
N GLU A 37 1.75 12.38 -15.49
CA GLU A 37 2.17 13.65 -14.90
C GLU A 37 2.38 13.59 -13.39
N PHE A 38 1.88 12.54 -12.70
CA PHE A 38 1.86 12.50 -11.24
C PHE A 38 3.26 12.54 -10.64
N VAL A 39 4.21 11.80 -11.22
CA VAL A 39 5.59 11.73 -10.71
C VAL A 39 6.27 13.10 -10.79
N ASP A 40 6.06 13.83 -11.88
CA ASP A 40 6.65 15.17 -12.04
C ASP A 40 6.04 16.18 -11.07
N ILE A 41 4.75 16.08 -10.80
CA ILE A 41 4.07 16.90 -9.78
C ILE A 41 4.53 16.53 -8.37
N LEU A 42 4.70 15.23 -8.09
CA LEU A 42 5.21 14.73 -6.82
C LEU A 42 6.63 15.26 -6.54
N ARG A 43 7.51 15.26 -7.55
CA ARG A 43 8.88 15.77 -7.43
C ARG A 43 8.97 17.27 -7.12
N GLN A 44 7.92 18.03 -7.42
CA GLN A 44 7.85 19.47 -7.11
C GLN A 44 7.43 19.75 -5.66
N GLN A 45 6.99 18.74 -4.91
CA GLN A 45 6.59 18.92 -3.52
C GLN A 45 7.80 19.04 -2.59
N SER A 46 7.69 19.87 -1.55
CA SER A 46 8.78 20.10 -0.58
C SER A 46 9.20 18.83 0.17
N PHE A 47 8.27 17.90 0.40
CA PHE A 47 8.54 16.61 1.07
C PHE A 47 9.18 15.57 0.15
N ALA A 48 9.26 15.81 -1.16
CA ALA A 48 9.75 14.82 -2.13
C ALA A 48 11.22 14.46 -1.94
N GLN A 49 12.02 15.34 -1.33
CA GLN A 49 13.42 15.09 -1.00
C GLN A 49 13.62 13.95 0.02
N HIS A 50 12.57 13.56 0.75
CA HIS A 50 12.58 12.45 1.69
C HIS A 50 12.07 11.13 1.07
N LEU A 51 11.84 11.11 -0.24
CA LEU A 51 11.34 9.94 -0.97
C LEU A 51 12.39 9.42 -1.95
N HIS A 52 12.57 8.11 -1.96
CA HIS A 52 13.26 7.41 -3.04
C HIS A 52 12.21 6.97 -4.08
N ILE A 53 12.09 7.71 -5.18
CA ILE A 53 11.02 7.53 -6.17
C ILE A 53 11.49 6.64 -7.32
N PHE A 54 10.87 5.46 -7.47
CA PHE A 54 11.11 4.50 -8.54
C PHE A 54 9.80 4.23 -9.32
N PRO A 55 9.52 4.98 -10.38
CA PRO A 55 8.36 4.74 -11.24
C PRO A 55 8.31 3.32 -11.80
N VAL A 56 7.11 2.77 -11.98
CA VAL A 56 6.91 1.35 -12.37
C VAL A 56 7.56 0.96 -13.71
N ASP A 57 7.71 1.91 -14.62
CA ASP A 57 8.36 1.75 -15.92
C ASP A 57 9.90 1.72 -15.82
N GLN A 58 10.44 2.05 -14.65
CA GLN A 58 11.88 2.06 -14.35
C GLN A 58 12.29 0.92 -13.40
N THR A 59 11.34 0.10 -12.96
CA THR A 59 11.58 -1.04 -12.06
C THR A 59 11.49 -2.36 -12.82
N PRO A 60 12.40 -3.32 -12.59
CA PRO A 60 12.29 -4.64 -13.22
C PRO A 60 11.10 -5.43 -12.67
N GLN A 61 10.68 -6.46 -13.41
CA GLN A 61 9.65 -7.38 -12.93
C GLN A 61 10.10 -8.05 -11.63
N GLY A 62 9.20 -8.12 -10.65
CA GLY A 62 9.47 -8.71 -9.33
C GLY A 62 10.09 -7.74 -8.32
N TRP A 63 10.59 -6.58 -8.75
CA TRP A 63 11.25 -5.61 -7.87
C TRP A 63 10.39 -5.19 -6.67
N ILE A 64 9.11 -4.86 -6.90
CA ILE A 64 8.23 -4.43 -5.81
C ILE A 64 8.03 -5.52 -4.75
N PHE A 65 8.06 -6.80 -5.14
CA PHE A 65 7.97 -7.90 -4.20
C PHE A 65 9.22 -7.99 -3.34
N GLU A 66 10.41 -7.85 -3.93
CA GLU A 66 11.68 -7.83 -3.21
C GLU A 66 11.77 -6.66 -2.23
N GLU A 67 11.27 -5.47 -2.61
CA GLU A 67 11.22 -4.32 -1.70
C GLU A 67 10.21 -4.51 -0.58
N MET A 68 9.03 -5.09 -0.86
CA MET A 68 8.06 -5.41 0.20
C MET A 68 8.63 -6.39 1.24
N GLN A 69 9.49 -7.34 0.86
CA GLN A 69 10.14 -8.24 1.83
C GLN A 69 11.10 -7.53 2.79
N LYS A 70 11.58 -6.34 2.45
CA LYS A 70 12.48 -5.53 3.29
C LYS A 70 11.74 -4.48 4.11
N ALA A 71 10.52 -4.12 3.69
CA ALA A 71 9.76 -3.05 4.27
C ALA A 71 9.05 -3.46 5.56
N GLU A 72 9.17 -2.65 6.62
CA GLU A 72 8.35 -2.80 7.83
C GLU A 72 6.87 -2.51 7.54
N ALA A 73 6.61 -1.47 6.74
CA ALA A 73 5.29 -0.97 6.44
C ALA A 73 5.12 -0.62 4.96
N VAL A 74 3.91 -0.82 4.44
CA VAL A 74 3.53 -0.48 3.08
C VAL A 74 2.22 0.30 3.10
N TRP A 75 2.20 1.44 2.42
CA TRP A 75 0.97 2.18 2.15
C TRP A 75 0.55 2.01 0.70
N VAL A 76 -0.72 1.66 0.49
CA VAL A 76 -1.26 1.33 -0.82
C VAL A 76 -2.47 2.22 -1.11
N THR A 77 -2.64 2.69 -2.36
CA THR A 77 -3.92 3.31 -2.75
C THR A 77 -5.05 2.29 -2.65
N GLU A 78 -6.18 2.73 -2.13
CA GLU A 78 -7.35 1.85 -1.89
C GLU A 78 -7.81 1.06 -3.13
N ASP A 79 -7.62 1.63 -4.32
CA ASP A 79 -8.00 1.00 -5.58
C ASP A 79 -7.06 -0.14 -6.03
N SER A 80 -5.99 -0.41 -5.29
CA SER A 80 -4.98 -1.43 -5.56
C SER A 80 -5.10 -2.62 -4.62
N VAL A 81 -6.28 -3.26 -4.59
CA VAL A 81 -6.59 -4.35 -3.66
C VAL A 81 -5.62 -5.53 -3.74
N SER A 82 -5.13 -5.92 -4.91
CA SER A 82 -4.09 -6.96 -5.02
C SER A 82 -2.81 -6.58 -4.27
N MET A 83 -2.37 -5.32 -4.35
CA MET A 83 -1.18 -4.83 -3.64
C MET A 83 -1.39 -4.81 -2.12
N ILE A 84 -2.62 -4.58 -1.64
CA ILE A 84 -2.95 -4.72 -0.21
C ILE A 84 -2.70 -6.17 0.24
N PHE A 85 -3.20 -7.15 -0.49
CA PHE A 85 -3.00 -8.57 -0.17
C PHE A 85 -1.54 -9.01 -0.30
N GLU A 86 -0.81 -8.52 -1.31
CA GLU A 86 0.60 -8.83 -1.50
C GLU A 86 1.44 -8.29 -0.32
N ALA A 87 1.21 -7.05 0.11
CA ALA A 87 1.90 -6.46 1.25
C ALA A 87 1.58 -7.19 2.57
N LEU A 88 0.31 -7.55 2.76
CA LEU A 88 -0.11 -8.37 3.91
C LEU A 88 0.56 -9.75 3.89
N THR A 89 0.65 -10.39 2.73
CA THR A 89 1.29 -11.71 2.56
C THR A 89 2.80 -11.63 2.77
N ALA A 90 3.42 -10.51 2.40
CA ALA A 90 4.82 -10.22 2.65
C ALA A 90 5.12 -9.98 4.15
N GLY A 91 4.10 -9.91 5.01
CA GLY A 91 4.28 -9.67 6.44
C GLY A 91 4.54 -8.20 6.78
N CYS A 92 4.15 -7.28 5.91
CA CYS A 92 4.23 -5.86 6.20
C CYS A 92 3.08 -5.40 7.10
N ARG A 93 3.29 -4.33 7.87
CA ARG A 93 2.19 -3.50 8.37
C ARG A 93 1.56 -2.78 7.17
N VAL A 94 0.24 -2.77 7.06
CA VAL A 94 -0.42 -2.21 5.86
C VAL A 94 -1.30 -1.01 6.19
N GLY A 95 -0.95 0.12 5.57
CA GLY A 95 -1.76 1.32 5.52
C GLY A 95 -2.47 1.46 4.17
N VAL A 96 -3.65 2.08 4.17
CA VAL A 96 -4.41 2.35 2.94
C VAL A 96 -4.65 3.85 2.80
N MET A 97 -4.25 4.38 1.64
CA MET A 97 -4.55 5.74 1.23
C MET A 97 -5.95 5.76 0.60
N ALA A 98 -6.90 6.34 1.31
CA ALA A 98 -8.29 6.39 0.90
C ALA A 98 -8.46 7.13 -0.45
N MET A 99 -9.30 6.59 -1.32
CA MET A 99 -9.59 7.14 -2.64
C MET A 99 -11.08 7.45 -2.79
N ASP A 100 -11.43 8.29 -3.76
CA ASP A 100 -12.83 8.58 -4.06
C ASP A 100 -13.52 7.34 -4.65
N ARG A 101 -14.43 6.73 -3.88
CA ARG A 101 -15.24 5.59 -4.34
C ARG A 101 -16.34 6.08 -5.27
N LEU A 102 -16.50 5.40 -6.41
CA LEU A 102 -17.58 5.62 -7.38
C LEU A 102 -18.66 4.55 -7.30
N LYS A 103 -18.38 3.44 -6.62
CA LYS A 103 -19.27 2.29 -6.47
C LYS A 103 -19.14 1.74 -5.07
N ASP A 104 -20.24 1.16 -4.61
CA ASP A 104 -20.22 0.25 -3.48
C ASP A 104 -20.42 -1.18 -4.00
N ASP A 105 -19.37 -1.99 -3.94
CA ASP A 105 -19.37 -3.37 -4.43
C ASP A 105 -18.52 -4.29 -3.55
N ARG A 106 -18.48 -5.58 -3.91
CA ARG A 106 -17.70 -6.59 -3.16
C ARG A 106 -16.24 -6.18 -2.92
N ILE A 107 -15.63 -5.40 -3.81
CA ILE A 107 -14.23 -4.99 -3.68
C ILE A 107 -14.10 -3.88 -2.63
N THR A 108 -14.96 -2.86 -2.64
CA THR A 108 -14.96 -1.81 -1.61
C THR A 108 -15.33 -2.38 -0.24
N HIS A 109 -16.32 -3.27 -0.18
CA HIS A 109 -16.66 -4.00 1.05
C HIS A 109 -15.52 -4.87 1.56
N SER A 110 -14.73 -5.48 0.68
CA SER A 110 -13.56 -6.26 1.11
C SER A 110 -12.52 -5.37 1.80
N VAL A 111 -12.33 -4.13 1.34
CA VAL A 111 -11.44 -3.16 2.01
C VAL A 111 -12.03 -2.76 3.36
N ASP A 112 -13.33 -2.48 3.43
CA ASP A 112 -14.01 -2.13 4.68
C ASP A 112 -13.88 -3.25 5.72
N GLN A 113 -14.10 -4.49 5.33
CA GLN A 113 -13.92 -5.65 6.20
C GLN A 113 -12.48 -5.77 6.73
N MET A 114 -11.46 -5.49 5.90
CA MET A 114 -10.07 -5.48 6.35
C MET A 114 -9.77 -4.33 7.33
N LEU A 115 -10.42 -3.17 7.17
CA LEU A 115 -10.32 -2.05 8.11
C LEU A 115 -11.00 -2.39 9.44
N GLU A 116 -12.22 -2.92 9.40
CA GLU A 116 -13.00 -3.32 10.58
C GLU A 116 -12.31 -4.42 11.39
N SER A 117 -11.73 -5.40 10.71
CA SER A 117 -10.95 -6.49 11.32
C SER A 117 -9.54 -6.06 11.76
N LYS A 118 -9.16 -4.80 11.53
CA LYS A 118 -7.84 -4.23 11.86
C LYS A 118 -6.69 -5.00 11.19
N LEU A 119 -6.90 -5.56 10.01
CA LEU A 119 -5.82 -6.11 9.18
C LEU A 119 -5.03 -4.99 8.50
N ILE A 120 -5.74 -3.92 8.13
CA ILE A 120 -5.18 -2.69 7.56
C ILE A 120 -5.70 -1.48 8.34
N SER A 121 -5.11 -0.30 8.14
CA SER A 121 -5.66 0.94 8.67
C SER A 121 -5.45 2.13 7.72
N GLN A 122 -6.06 3.27 8.02
CA GLN A 122 -5.79 4.53 7.32
C GLN A 122 -4.76 5.40 8.06
N GLN A 123 -4.07 4.83 9.06
CA GLN A 123 -3.04 5.56 9.79
C GLN A 123 -1.79 5.76 8.94
N THR A 124 -1.08 6.85 9.23
CA THR A 124 0.12 7.25 8.48
C THR A 124 1.39 7.12 9.30
N TYR A 125 1.30 6.89 10.62
CA TYR A 125 2.42 6.49 11.45
C TYR A 125 2.61 4.96 11.39
N VAL A 126 3.83 4.49 11.15
CA VAL A 126 4.16 3.05 11.20
C VAL A 126 3.68 2.41 12.50
N VAL A 127 3.96 3.08 13.63
CA VAL A 127 3.64 2.57 14.98
C VAL A 127 2.14 2.45 15.28
N GLN A 128 1.31 3.11 14.48
CA GLN A 128 -0.16 3.05 14.60
C GLN A 128 -0.80 2.08 13.60
N LEU A 129 -0.02 1.55 12.66
CA LEU A 129 -0.50 0.49 11.78
C LEU A 129 -0.69 -0.82 12.56
N PRO A 130 -1.64 -1.67 12.16
CA PRO A 130 -1.80 -2.99 12.73
C PRO A 130 -0.50 -3.78 12.73
N GLN A 131 -0.33 -4.62 13.75
CA GLN A 131 0.79 -5.56 13.79
C GLN A 131 0.74 -6.48 12.56
N PRO A 132 1.90 -6.83 11.98
CA PRO A 132 1.94 -7.74 10.85
C PRO A 132 1.15 -9.01 11.14
N TYR A 133 0.14 -9.27 10.32
CA TYR A 133 -0.59 -10.51 10.38
C TYR A 133 0.22 -11.55 9.61
N ALA A 134 0.81 -12.52 10.30
CA ALA A 134 1.42 -13.66 9.64
C ALA A 134 0.30 -14.45 8.92
N PHE A 135 0.12 -14.22 7.61
CA PHE A 135 -0.75 -15.03 6.79
C PHE A 135 -0.18 -16.46 6.76
N LYS A 136 -0.66 -17.29 7.68
CA LYS A 136 -0.37 -18.72 7.76
C LYS A 136 -1.02 -19.51 6.62
N GLU A 137 -1.07 -18.97 5.41
CA GLU A 137 -1.75 -19.65 4.30
C GLU A 137 -0.97 -20.92 3.90
N ALA A 138 0.36 -20.87 3.94
CA ALA A 138 1.20 -22.05 3.76
C ALA A 138 0.94 -23.12 4.85
N ASP A 139 0.88 -22.73 6.13
CA ASP A 139 0.59 -23.66 7.23
C ASP A 139 -0.85 -24.20 7.16
N ARG A 140 -1.81 -23.38 6.72
CA ARG A 140 -3.21 -23.75 6.55
C ARG A 140 -3.34 -24.80 5.45
N VAL A 141 -2.72 -24.57 4.29
CA VAL A 141 -2.68 -25.54 3.19
C VAL A 141 -1.92 -26.80 3.59
N ALA A 142 -0.78 -26.67 4.29
CA ALA A 142 -0.04 -27.82 4.82
C ALA A 142 -0.89 -28.67 5.77
N THR A 143 -1.68 -28.03 6.64
CA THR A 143 -2.62 -28.73 7.53
C THR A 143 -3.69 -29.48 6.74
N TYR A 144 -4.25 -28.90 5.68
CA TYR A 144 -5.21 -29.60 4.80
C TYR A 144 -4.58 -30.76 4.00
N LEU A 145 -3.30 -30.66 3.65
CA LEU A 145 -2.57 -31.71 2.94
C LEU A 145 -2.15 -32.86 3.87
N LEU A 146 -1.85 -32.57 5.13
CA LEU A 146 -1.45 -33.55 6.16
C LEU A 146 -2.64 -34.21 6.88
N ALA A 147 -3.84 -33.66 6.74
CA ALA A 147 -5.09 -34.23 7.29
C ALA A 147 -5.79 -35.22 6.34
N LYS A 148 -5.10 -35.66 5.28
CA LYS A 148 -5.49 -36.78 4.40
C LYS A 148 -4.61 -37.98 4.65
#